data_AF-A0AAD5J7E6-F1
#
_entry.id   AF-A0AAD5J7E6-F1
#
_cell.length_a   1.000
_cell.length_b   1.000
_cell.length_c   1.000
_cell.angle_alpha   90.00
_cell.angle_beta   90.00
_cell.angle_gamma   90.00
#
_symmetry.space_group_name_H-M   'P 1'
#
loop_
_entity.id
_entity.type
_entity.pdbx_description
1 polymer ?
#
loop_
_entity_poly.entity_id
_entity_poly.type
_entity_poly.pdbx_seq_one_letter_code
_entity_poly.pdbx_strand_id
1 'polypeptide(L)'
;MCAVFKYLEGAHTVFKENGTGFQNCIKPPANEALTSGNDMIVLATPGRKWYICGVGSHCDMGQKLAITVQPLALSPNMPPSPSPSPLTGKPYPPKVADKRPFLLNPHSW
;
A
#
# COMPACT_ATOMS: atom_id res chain seq x y z
N MET A 1 -0.74 -0.51 -4.76
CA MET A 1 0.40 0.40 -4.98
C MET A 1 0.82 0.96 -3.64
N CYS A 2 2.14 1.09 -3.37
CA CYS A 2 2.65 1.67 -2.12
C CYS A 2 3.66 2.78 -2.43
N ALA A 3 3.82 3.72 -1.50
CA ALA A 3 4.92 4.67 -1.47
C ALA A 3 5.85 4.34 -0.30
N VAL A 4 7.15 4.50 -0.48
CA VAL A 4 8.16 4.29 0.57
C VAL A 4 8.86 5.61 0.84
N PHE A 5 8.91 6.01 2.11
CA PHE A 5 9.60 7.19 2.59
C PHE A 5 10.86 6.75 3.34
N LYS A 6 12.03 7.10 2.80
CA LYS A 6 13.33 6.77 3.38
C LYS A 6 14.01 8.03 3.90
N TYR A 7 14.42 8.02 5.15
CA TYR A 7 15.07 9.16 5.81
C TYR A 7 15.82 8.69 7.07
N LEU A 8 16.70 9.53 7.61
CA LEU A 8 17.38 9.22 8.88
C LEU A 8 16.36 9.28 10.02
N GLU A 9 16.20 8.19 10.76
CA GLU A 9 15.30 8.11 11.93
C GLU A 9 15.60 9.26 12.91
N GLY A 10 14.55 9.92 13.40
CA GLY A 10 14.64 11.10 14.27
C GLY A 10 14.92 12.43 13.55
N ALA A 11 15.42 12.41 12.31
CA ALA A 11 15.66 13.64 11.54
C ALA A 11 14.41 14.12 10.78
N HIS A 12 13.53 13.20 10.40
CA HIS A 12 12.30 13.51 9.68
C HIS A 12 11.13 12.65 10.21
N THR A 13 9.92 13.03 9.82
CA THR A 13 8.70 12.25 10.05
C THR A 13 7.86 12.25 8.80
N VAL A 14 6.85 11.39 8.75
CA VAL A 14 5.79 11.45 7.75
C VAL A 14 4.44 11.57 8.46
N PHE A 15 3.77 12.70 8.25
CA PHE A 15 2.36 12.88 8.59
C PHE A 15 1.51 12.78 7.35
N LYS A 16 0.34 12.16 7.47
CA LYS A 16 -0.67 12.15 6.42
C LYS A 16 -1.65 13.29 6.65
N GLU A 17 -1.77 14.17 5.66
CA GLU A 17 -2.59 15.37 5.73
C GLU A 17 -3.74 15.39 4.73
N ASN A 18 -4.61 16.38 4.89
CA ASN A 18 -5.50 16.85 3.84
C ASN A 18 -4.86 18.02 3.06
N GLY A 19 -5.56 18.52 2.04
CA GLY A 19 -5.06 19.63 1.22
C GLY A 19 -4.74 20.90 2.01
N THR A 20 -5.57 21.25 3.00
CA THR A 20 -5.35 22.44 3.85
C THR A 20 -4.15 22.27 4.77
N GLY A 21 -4.03 21.11 5.43
CA GLY A 21 -2.90 20.77 6.29
C GLY A 21 -1.58 20.77 5.52
N PHE A 22 -1.59 20.28 4.28
CA PHE A 22 -0.44 20.31 3.39
C PHE A 22 -0.01 21.73 2.95
N GLN A 23 -0.98 22.61 2.66
CA GLN A 23 -0.66 23.98 2.25
C GLN A 23 -0.10 24.79 3.43
N ASN A 24 -0.71 24.65 4.59
CA ASN A 24 -0.40 25.43 5.78
C ASN A 24 0.58 24.74 6.74
N CYS A 25 1.15 23.59 6.36
CA CYS A 25 2.07 22.81 7.18
C CYS A 25 1.55 22.53 8.60
N ILE A 26 0.26 22.19 8.70
CA ILE A 26 -0.38 21.87 9.98
C ILE A 26 0.20 20.56 10.48
N LYS A 27 0.83 20.59 11.66
CA LYS A 27 1.42 19.42 12.30
C LYS A 27 0.41 18.74 13.24
N PRO A 28 0.02 17.48 12.99
CA PRO A 28 -0.80 16.69 13.92
C PRO A 28 -0.07 16.34 15.23
N PRO A 29 -0.79 15.75 16.19
CA PRO A 29 -0.20 15.11 17.36
C PRO A 29 0.92 14.12 16.98
N ALA A 30 2.00 14.11 17.77
CA ALA A 30 3.21 13.35 17.44
C ALA A 30 2.99 11.82 17.31
N ASN A 31 1.98 11.26 17.97
CA ASN A 31 1.64 9.84 17.89
C ASN A 31 1.00 9.42 16.55
N GLU A 32 0.65 10.37 15.68
CA GLU A 32 0.17 10.11 14.33
C GLU A 32 1.31 10.09 13.30
N ALA A 33 2.53 10.44 13.72
CA ALA A 33 3.70 10.42 12.86
C ALA A 33 4.13 8.98 12.56
N LEU A 34 4.51 8.73 11.31
CA LEU A 34 5.43 7.65 11.01
C LEU A 34 6.85 8.17 11.17
N THR A 35 7.71 7.36 11.81
CA THR A 35 9.04 7.80 12.28
C THR A 35 10.14 6.78 12.05
N SER A 36 9.88 5.66 11.36
CA SER A 36 10.84 4.54 11.30
C SER A 36 12.08 4.80 10.43
N GLY A 37 12.08 5.89 9.66
CA GLY A 37 13.10 6.13 8.63
C GLY A 37 12.95 5.27 7.37
N ASN A 38 12.00 4.34 7.34
CA ASN A 38 11.65 3.52 6.18
C ASN A 38 10.15 3.18 6.20
N ASP A 39 9.31 4.21 6.07
CA ASP A 39 7.86 4.06 6.18
C ASP A 39 7.23 3.65 4.86
N MET A 40 6.43 2.57 4.87
CA MET A 40 5.64 2.14 3.72
C MET A 40 4.18 2.54 3.90
N ILE A 41 3.64 3.27 2.92
CA ILE A 41 2.24 3.70 2.91
C ILE A 41 1.50 3.06 1.74
N VAL A 42 0.41 2.36 2.05
CA VAL A 42 -0.47 1.77 1.03
C VAL A 42 -1.34 2.86 0.40
N LEU A 43 -1.25 3.01 -0.91
CA LEU A 43 -2.04 3.92 -1.71
C LEU A 43 -3.25 3.17 -2.30
N ALA A 44 -4.20 2.83 -1.43
CA ALA A 44 -5.30 1.91 -1.76
C ALA A 44 -6.38 2.54 -2.65
N THR A 45 -6.64 3.85 -2.51
CA THR A 45 -7.75 4.51 -3.20
C THR A 45 -7.28 5.62 -4.13
N PRO A 46 -7.95 5.83 -5.27
CA PRO A 46 -7.70 6.97 -6.16
C PRO A 46 -7.84 8.32 -5.45
N GLY A 47 -7.28 9.35 -6.08
CA GLY A 47 -7.30 10.72 -5.60
C GLY A 47 -5.95 11.18 -5.03
N ARG A 48 -5.92 12.45 -4.59
CA ARG A 48 -4.72 13.06 -4.00
C ARG A 48 -4.51 12.59 -2.57
N LYS A 49 -3.27 12.25 -2.24
CA LYS A 49 -2.78 11.93 -0.90
C LYS A 49 -1.68 12.93 -0.56
N TRP A 50 -1.70 13.52 0.62
CA TRP A 50 -0.77 14.55 1.03
C TRP A 50 0.04 14.11 2.23
N TYR A 51 1.34 14.41 2.19
CA TYR A 51 2.29 14.03 3.22
C TYR A 51 3.24 15.18 3.52
N ILE A 52 3.57 15.37 4.79
CA ILE A 52 4.50 16.43 5.24
C ILE A 52 5.51 15.87 6.25
N CYS A 53 6.65 16.55 6.38
CA CYS A 53 7.53 16.39 7.53
C CYS A 53 7.15 17.37 8.64
N GLY A 54 6.97 16.89 9.88
CA GLY A 54 6.61 17.72 11.02
C GLY A 54 7.80 18.15 11.90
N VAL A 55 9.03 17.97 11.44
CA VAL A 55 10.24 18.35 12.20
C VAL A 55 10.59 19.80 11.89
N GLY A 56 10.67 20.64 12.93
CA GLY A 56 11.03 22.06 12.81
C GLY A 56 10.23 22.78 11.72
N SER A 57 10.95 23.46 10.82
CA SER A 57 10.42 24.18 9.65
C SER A 57 10.55 23.39 8.34
N HIS A 58 10.79 22.08 8.40
CA HIS A 58 11.05 21.28 7.19
C HIS A 58 9.90 21.34 6.18
N CYS A 59 8.64 21.30 6.64
CA CYS A 59 7.49 21.42 5.73
C CYS A 59 7.44 22.78 5.02
N ASP A 60 7.65 23.87 5.76
CA ASP A 60 7.65 25.24 5.22
C ASP A 60 8.80 25.46 4.23
N MET A 61 9.93 24.78 4.44
CA MET A 61 11.06 24.72 3.51
C MET A 61 10.86 23.75 2.33
N GLY A 62 9.67 23.15 2.21
CA GLY A 62 9.27 22.36 1.05
C GLY A 62 9.37 20.85 1.23
N GLN A 63 9.67 20.33 2.43
CA GLN A 63 9.64 18.89 2.69
C GLN A 63 8.20 18.38 2.86
N LYS A 64 7.50 18.32 1.73
CA LYS A 64 6.12 17.87 1.59
C LYS A 64 5.89 17.22 0.23
N LEU A 65 5.04 16.19 0.17
CA LEU A 65 4.75 15.44 -1.05
C LEU A 65 3.25 15.26 -1.25
N ALA A 66 2.76 15.56 -2.46
CA ALA A 66 1.41 15.23 -2.89
C ALA A 66 1.46 14.13 -3.95
N ILE A 67 0.76 13.02 -3.72
CA ILE A 67 0.70 11.88 -4.63
C ILE A 67 -0.71 11.80 -5.21
N THR A 68 -0.83 11.79 -6.54
CA THR A 68 -2.11 11.56 -7.23
C THR A 68 -2.22 10.09 -7.64
N VAL A 69 -3.14 9.36 -7.01
CA VAL A 69 -3.44 7.97 -7.37
C VAL A 69 -4.53 7.98 -8.44
N GLN A 70 -4.26 7.42 -9.61
CA GLN A 70 -5.25 7.29 -10.67
C GLN A 70 -6.17 6.07 -10.41
N PRO A 71 -7.45 6.13 -10.82
CA PRO A 71 -8.28 4.94 -10.87
C PRO A 71 -7.66 3.90 -11.79
N LEU A 72 -7.83 2.62 -11.45
CA LEU A 72 -7.49 1.54 -12.36
C LEU A 72 -8.40 1.68 -13.58
N ALA A 73 -7.79 1.89 -14.75
CA ALA A 73 -8.54 1.90 -16.00
C ALA A 73 -9.11 0.49 -16.22
N LEU A 74 -10.44 0.35 -16.11
CA LEU A 74 -11.11 -0.81 -16.66
C LEU A 74 -11.02 -0.67 -18.18
N SER A 75 -10.20 -1.50 -18.81
CA SER A 75 -10.11 -1.50 -20.27
C SER A 75 -11.48 -1.86 -20.85
N PRO A 76 -12.08 -1.02 -21.72
CA PRO A 76 -13.43 -1.24 -22.25
C PRO A 76 -13.56 -2.47 -23.16
N ASN A 77 -12.46 -3.19 -23.42
CA ASN A 77 -12.39 -4.30 -24.37
C ASN A 77 -12.07 -5.66 -23.74
N MET A 78 -12.24 -5.86 -22.43
CA MET A 78 -12.16 -7.21 -21.87
C MET A 78 -13.47 -7.97 -22.17
N PRO A 79 -13.46 -9.00 -23.03
CA PRO A 79 -14.63 -9.87 -23.17
C PRO A 79 -14.95 -10.51 -21.81
N PRO A 80 -16.23 -10.74 -21.49
CA PRO A 80 -16.58 -11.46 -20.27
C PRO A 80 -15.89 -12.83 -20.30
N SER A 81 -15.15 -13.13 -19.23
CA SER A 81 -14.57 -14.46 -19.05
C SER A 81 -15.70 -15.50 -19.10
N PRO A 82 -15.59 -16.59 -19.89
CA PRO A 82 -16.63 -17.60 -19.91
C PRO A 82 -16.79 -18.19 -18.50
N SER A 83 -18.03 -18.18 -18.01
CA SER A 83 -18.40 -18.80 -16.74
C SER A 83 -17.95 -20.27 -16.73
N PRO A 84 -17.38 -20.81 -15.65
CA PRO A 84 -17.10 -22.23 -15.56
C PRO A 84 -18.42 -23.02 -15.61
N SER A 85 -18.57 -23.85 -16.64
CA SER A 85 -19.70 -24.78 -16.75
C SER A 85 -19.76 -25.72 -15.53
N PRO A 86 -20.95 -26.14 -15.07
CA PRO A 86 -21.06 -27.11 -13.99
C PRO A 86 -20.53 -28.48 -14.45
N LEU A 87 -19.56 -29.03 -13.74
CA LEU A 87 -19.11 -30.41 -13.93
C LEU A 87 -20.14 -31.39 -13.35
N THR A 88 -21.13 -31.78 -14.15
CA THR A 88 -22.03 -32.90 -13.84
C THR A 88 -21.38 -34.23 -14.22
N GLY A 89 -20.76 -34.87 -13.23
CA GLY A 89 -20.83 -36.33 -13.02
C GLY A 89 -19.88 -37.26 -13.79
N LYS A 90 -18.94 -37.89 -13.07
CA LYS A 90 -18.92 -39.34 -12.76
C LYS A 90 -17.77 -39.69 -11.77
N PRO A 91 -17.95 -40.72 -10.93
CA PRO A 91 -17.04 -41.01 -9.82
C PRO A 91 -15.85 -41.85 -10.29
N TYR A 92 -14.63 -41.40 -9.98
CA TYR A 92 -13.42 -42.20 -10.13
C TYR A 92 -12.86 -42.65 -8.76
N PRO A 93 -12.18 -43.81 -8.72
CA PRO A 93 -12.10 -44.71 -7.56
C PRO A 93 -11.08 -44.23 -6.50
N PRO A 94 -11.11 -44.80 -5.27
CA PRO A 94 -10.20 -44.39 -4.22
C PRO A 94 -8.80 -44.95 -4.51
N LYS A 95 -7.83 -44.06 -4.70
CA LYS A 95 -6.40 -44.42 -4.68
C LYS A 95 -5.71 -43.62 -3.58
N VAL A 96 -5.65 -44.28 -2.43
CA VAL A 96 -4.58 -44.35 -1.41
C VAL A 96 -3.84 -43.05 -1.07
N ALA A 97 -3.94 -42.72 0.22
CA ALA A 97 -3.19 -41.68 0.91
C ALA A 97 -1.67 -41.87 0.77
N ASP A 98 -0.98 -40.81 0.34
CA ASP A 98 0.43 -40.61 0.67
C ASP A 98 0.54 -39.42 1.65
N LYS A 99 1.13 -39.70 2.81
CA LYS A 99 1.43 -38.73 3.85
C LYS A 99 2.91 -38.34 3.71
N ARG A 100 3.20 -37.07 3.43
CA ARG A 100 4.02 -36.19 4.33
C ARG A 100 4.22 -34.76 3.79
N PRO A 101 4.57 -33.81 4.67
CA PRO A 101 4.37 -32.38 4.51
C PRO A 101 5.59 -31.71 3.87
N PHE A 102 5.36 -30.69 3.04
CA PHE A 102 6.40 -29.73 2.72
C PHE A 102 6.31 -28.55 3.69
N LEU A 103 7.16 -28.64 4.72
CA LEU A 103 7.61 -27.53 5.55
C LEU A 103 8.36 -26.51 4.69
N LEU A 104 8.00 -25.24 4.90
CA LEU A 104 8.80 -24.00 4.90
C LEU A 104 10.09 -23.94 4.06
N ASN A 105 10.27 -22.85 3.30
CA ASN A 105 11.18 -21.82 3.83
C ASN A 105 10.99 -20.40 3.25
N PRO A 106 11.28 -19.36 4.08
CA PRO A 106 11.21 -17.94 3.75
C PRO A 106 12.58 -17.40 3.29
N HIS A 107 12.60 -16.13 2.88
CA HIS A 107 13.74 -15.27 2.50
C HIS A 107 14.07 -15.19 1.00
N SER A 108 13.66 -14.08 0.40
CA SER A 108 14.40 -13.38 -0.65
C SER A 108 14.01 -11.89 -0.60
N TRP A 109 14.82 -11.14 0.17
CA TRP A 109 14.99 -9.68 0.31
C TRP A 109 13.80 -8.79 0.67
#